data_AF-A0A6A5WEA3-F1
#
_entry.id   AF-A0A6A5WEA3-F1
#
_cell.length_a   1.000
_cell.length_b   1.000
_cell.length_c   1.000
_cell.angle_alpha   90.00
_cell.angle_beta   90.00
_cell.angle_gamma   90.00
#
_symmetry.space_group_name_H-M   'P 1'
#
loop_
_entity.id
_entity.type
_entity.pdbx_description
1 polymer ?
#
loop_
_entity_poly.entity_id
_entity_poly.type
_entity_poly.pdbx_seq_one_letter_code
_entity_poly.pdbx_strand_id
1 'polypeptide(L)'
;MYQQVAHKDDEESLLPPKAISALEDRENKWWSTVRTRAVRTDKKRSFITIVISYRWLIDTSLLLIIIGLMSVLLRQNQLSTQLTPLWQVGGDFTAARLEFPTKIEKFDPDMSFVPMNSSEFFTDDTLAKWNTIMPKGTGFPGPGKIFATTSMTHQLHCVYMMARIFSGVVSNNIQAIPEDYHFHFMHCVDYIRQGIMCSADLAVEVHEPEDSDDFGPQDGGWSGHHVCKDYSKVISYLEREIQDGTRIILPIDD
;
A
#
# COMPACT_ATOMS: atom_id res chain seq x y z
N MET A 1 -23.21 32.33 -19.42
CA MET A 1 -24.11 31.47 -20.22
C MET A 1 -23.47 30.09 -20.28
N TYR A 2 -23.82 29.23 -19.33
CA TYR A 2 -23.46 27.81 -19.31
C TYR A 2 -24.71 27.03 -18.88
N GLN A 3 -25.05 26.04 -19.71
CA GLN A 3 -26.26 25.24 -19.68
C GLN A 3 -26.25 24.32 -18.46
N GLN A 4 -27.27 24.37 -17.61
CA GLN A 4 -27.52 23.32 -16.61
C GLN A 4 -28.08 22.08 -17.33
N VAL A 5 -27.38 20.96 -17.19
CA VAL A 5 -27.88 19.64 -17.57
C VAL A 5 -28.73 19.11 -16.42
N ALA A 6 -29.98 18.79 -16.70
CA ALA A 6 -30.91 18.23 -15.71
C ALA A 6 -30.49 16.80 -15.34
N HIS A 7 -30.28 16.55 -14.06
CA HIS A 7 -30.16 15.23 -13.48
C HIS A 7 -31.54 14.58 -13.49
N LYS A 8 -31.66 13.40 -14.10
CA LYS A 8 -32.91 12.65 -14.19
C LYS A 8 -32.92 11.65 -13.05
N ASP A 9 -33.82 11.83 -12.10
CA ASP A 9 -34.01 10.88 -11.01
C ASP A 9 -34.76 9.67 -11.55
N ASP A 10 -34.10 8.51 -11.53
CA ASP A 10 -34.71 7.23 -11.87
C ASP A 10 -35.52 6.73 -10.66
N GLU A 11 -36.77 7.17 -10.56
CA GLU A 11 -37.73 6.66 -9.58
C GLU A 11 -38.25 5.29 -10.04
N GLU A 12 -37.68 4.21 -9.49
CA GLU A 12 -38.14 2.85 -9.70
C GLU A 12 -39.48 2.64 -8.96
N SER A 13 -40.60 2.85 -9.67
CA SER A 13 -41.94 2.65 -9.10
C SER A 13 -42.15 1.18 -8.72
N LEU A 14 -42.19 0.89 -7.41
CA LEU A 14 -42.56 -0.43 -6.90
C LEU A 14 -44.03 -0.71 -7.21
N LEU A 15 -44.29 -1.83 -7.87
CA LEU A 15 -45.65 -2.29 -8.20
C LEU A 15 -46.47 -2.48 -6.91
N PRO A 16 -47.75 -2.08 -6.89
CA PRO A 16 -48.58 -2.18 -5.69
C PRO A 16 -48.82 -3.65 -5.30
N PRO A 17 -48.93 -3.96 -3.98
CA PRO A 17 -48.97 -5.34 -3.46
C PRO A 17 -50.05 -6.25 -4.09
N LYS A 18 -51.16 -5.68 -4.56
CA LYS A 18 -52.27 -6.42 -5.20
C LYS A 18 -51.91 -6.97 -6.58
N ALA A 19 -50.91 -6.40 -7.26
CA ALA A 19 -50.46 -6.91 -8.55
C ALA A 19 -49.61 -8.18 -8.39
N ILE A 20 -48.84 -8.27 -7.29
CA ILE A 20 -47.98 -9.43 -6.98
C ILE A 20 -48.84 -10.64 -6.60
N SER A 21 -49.86 -10.45 -5.75
CA SER A 21 -50.75 -11.56 -5.36
C SER A 21 -51.55 -12.14 -6.53
N ALA A 22 -51.93 -11.30 -7.50
CA ALA A 22 -52.65 -11.74 -8.69
C ALA A 22 -51.76 -12.51 -9.69
N LEU A 23 -50.45 -12.24 -9.69
CA LEU A 23 -49.47 -12.96 -10.51
C LEU A 23 -49.12 -14.32 -9.87
N GLU A 24 -48.94 -14.36 -8.55
CA GLU A 24 -48.73 -15.62 -7.81
C GLU A 24 -49.92 -16.58 -7.93
N ASP A 25 -51.16 -16.08 -7.85
CA ASP A 25 -52.36 -16.91 -8.05
C ASP A 25 -52.50 -17.44 -9.49
N ARG A 26 -52.00 -16.70 -10.48
CA ARG A 26 -51.99 -17.14 -11.89
C ARG A 26 -50.93 -18.21 -12.13
N GLU A 27 -49.77 -18.07 -11.51
CA GLU A 27 -48.66 -19.03 -11.63
C GLU A 27 -48.99 -20.34 -10.89
N ASN A 28 -49.59 -20.26 -9.70
CA ASN A 28 -50.05 -21.43 -8.94
C ASN A 28 -51.18 -22.22 -9.65
N LYS A 29 -52.03 -21.55 -10.43
CA LYS A 29 -53.02 -22.21 -11.31
C LYS A 29 -52.38 -22.88 -12.53
N TRP A 30 -51.27 -22.34 -13.02
CA TRP A 30 -50.55 -22.94 -14.15
C TRP A 30 -49.90 -24.27 -13.76
N TRP A 31 -49.29 -24.35 -12.57
CA TRP A 31 -48.68 -25.58 -12.06
C TRP A 31 -49.69 -26.68 -11.68
N SER A 32 -50.92 -26.32 -11.28
CA SER A 32 -51.95 -27.30 -10.89
C SER A 32 -52.75 -27.89 -12.07
N THR A 33 -52.72 -27.26 -13.25
CA THR A 33 -53.47 -27.74 -14.43
C THR A 33 -52.67 -28.72 -15.31
N VAL A 34 -51.36 -28.90 -15.04
CA VAL A 34 -50.48 -29.82 -15.80
C VAL A 34 -50.41 -31.23 -15.17
N ARG A 35 -51.42 -31.61 -14.36
CA ARG A 35 -51.57 -32.99 -13.86
C ARG A 35 -52.45 -33.82 -14.82
N THR A 36 -51.75 -34.50 -15.73
CA THR A 36 -52.13 -35.77 -16.39
C THR A 36 -53.39 -35.83 -17.25
N ARG A 37 -53.24 -35.59 -18.56
CA ARG A 37 -53.98 -36.33 -19.61
C ARG A 37 -53.07 -37.46 -20.09
N ALA A 38 -53.27 -38.67 -19.56
CA ALA A 38 -52.48 -39.85 -19.92
C ALA A 38 -52.80 -40.28 -21.35
N VAL A 39 -51.95 -39.88 -22.31
CA VAL A 39 -51.89 -40.49 -23.64
C VAL A 39 -50.75 -41.52 -23.65
N ARG A 40 -51.20 -42.76 -23.76
CA ARG A 40 -50.49 -44.03 -23.99
C ARG A 40 -49.21 -43.91 -24.84
N THR A 41 -48.03 -44.13 -24.24
CA THR A 41 -46.83 -44.69 -24.92
C THR A 41 -45.98 -45.51 -23.93
N ASP A 42 -46.13 -46.83 -23.98
CA ASP A 42 -45.61 -47.79 -22.98
C ASP A 42 -44.11 -48.12 -23.10
N LYS A 43 -43.37 -47.46 -23.99
CA LYS A 43 -41.92 -47.71 -24.16
C LYS A 43 -41.01 -46.64 -23.55
N LYS A 44 -41.53 -45.43 -23.25
CA LYS A 44 -40.75 -44.35 -22.62
C LYS A 44 -40.65 -44.47 -21.08
N ARG A 45 -41.56 -45.20 -20.44
CA ARG A 45 -41.57 -45.39 -18.97
C ARG A 45 -40.41 -46.24 -18.44
N SER A 46 -40.01 -47.30 -19.17
CA SER A 46 -38.93 -48.21 -18.74
C SER A 46 -37.58 -47.50 -18.62
N PHE A 47 -37.24 -46.63 -19.58
CA PHE A 47 -36.01 -45.84 -19.53
C PHE A 47 -35.96 -44.86 -18.35
N ILE A 48 -37.09 -44.26 -17.97
CA ILE A 48 -37.15 -43.29 -16.87
C ILE A 48 -36.92 -43.96 -15.50
N THR A 49 -37.46 -45.18 -15.30
CA THR A 49 -37.28 -45.92 -14.03
C THR A 49 -35.84 -46.39 -13.83
N ILE A 50 -35.16 -46.77 -14.93
CA ILE A 50 -33.74 -47.10 -14.93
C ILE A 50 -32.91 -45.85 -14.59
N VAL A 51 -33.17 -44.70 -15.23
CA VAL A 51 -32.43 -43.46 -14.94
C VAL A 51 -32.60 -43.01 -13.47
N ILE A 52 -33.77 -43.25 -12.85
CA ILE A 52 -33.99 -42.97 -11.43
C ILE A 52 -33.18 -43.91 -10.52
N SER A 53 -33.02 -45.20 -10.88
CA SER A 53 -32.23 -46.14 -10.07
C SER A 53 -30.73 -45.85 -10.12
N TYR A 54 -30.24 -45.30 -11.23
CA TYR A 54 -28.85 -44.88 -11.40
C TYR A 54 -28.57 -43.44 -10.95
N ARG A 55 -29.58 -42.69 -10.51
CA ARG A 55 -29.46 -41.28 -10.11
C ARG A 55 -28.43 -41.09 -8.99
N TRP A 56 -28.43 -41.95 -7.98
CA TRP A 56 -27.43 -41.93 -6.91
C TRP A 56 -25.99 -42.16 -7.45
N LEU A 57 -25.81 -43.05 -8.43
CA LEU A 57 -24.51 -43.30 -9.05
C LEU A 57 -24.04 -42.10 -9.89
N ILE A 58 -24.97 -41.42 -10.57
CA ILE A 58 -24.69 -40.19 -11.31
C ILE A 58 -24.32 -39.06 -10.35
N ASP A 59 -25.09 -38.87 -9.27
CA ASP A 59 -24.86 -37.81 -8.29
C ASP A 59 -23.54 -38.00 -7.53
N THR A 60 -23.20 -39.24 -7.16
CA THR A 60 -21.91 -39.55 -6.52
C THR A 60 -20.73 -39.37 -7.46
N SER A 61 -20.86 -39.78 -8.73
CA SER A 61 -19.85 -39.53 -9.76
C SER A 61 -19.63 -38.04 -9.99
N LEU A 62 -20.72 -37.25 -10.11
CA LEU A 62 -20.65 -35.81 -10.27
C LEU A 62 -19.99 -35.14 -9.06
N LEU A 63 -20.30 -35.57 -7.84
CA LEU A 63 -19.70 -35.05 -6.61
C LEU A 63 -18.18 -35.32 -6.56
N LEU A 64 -17.74 -36.53 -6.93
CA LEU A 64 -16.31 -36.85 -6.98
C LEU A 64 -15.57 -36.01 -8.03
N ILE A 65 -16.20 -35.76 -9.19
CA ILE A 65 -15.65 -34.87 -10.22
C ILE A 65 -15.52 -33.44 -9.68
N ILE A 66 -16.55 -32.92 -9.00
CA ILE A 66 -16.52 -31.57 -8.41
C ILE A 66 -15.42 -31.46 -7.35
N ILE A 67 -15.29 -32.45 -6.46
CA ILE A 67 -14.22 -32.48 -5.44
C ILE A 67 -12.85 -32.56 -6.11
N GLY A 68 -12.70 -33.38 -7.15
CA GLY A 68 -11.47 -33.46 -7.95
C GLY A 68 -11.10 -32.12 -8.59
N LEU A 69 -12.05 -31.48 -9.26
CA LEU A 69 -11.88 -30.16 -9.88
C LEU A 69 -11.55 -29.09 -8.83
N MET A 70 -12.26 -29.07 -7.69
CA MET A 70 -11.95 -28.18 -6.55
C MET A 70 -10.53 -28.40 -6.04
N SER A 71 -10.09 -29.65 -5.89
CA SER A 71 -8.73 -29.94 -5.42
C SER A 71 -7.66 -29.48 -6.40
N VAL A 72 -7.91 -29.61 -7.71
CA VAL A 72 -7.01 -29.10 -8.76
C VAL A 72 -6.99 -27.57 -8.75
N LEU A 73 -8.14 -26.91 -8.65
CA LEU A 73 -8.25 -25.45 -8.58
C LEU A 73 -7.59 -24.89 -7.31
N LEU A 74 -7.78 -25.52 -6.15
CA LEU A 74 -7.12 -25.13 -4.91
C LEU A 74 -5.60 -25.28 -5.01
N ARG A 75 -5.12 -26.36 -5.63
CA ARG A 75 -3.68 -26.60 -5.82
C ARG A 75 -3.06 -25.63 -6.83
N GLN A 76 -3.77 -25.33 -7.92
CA GLN A 76 -3.37 -24.30 -8.89
C GLN A 76 -3.37 -22.92 -8.27
N ASN A 77 -4.39 -22.57 -7.47
CA ASN A 77 -4.48 -21.30 -6.77
C ASN A 77 -3.34 -21.17 -5.75
N GLN A 78 -3.06 -22.21 -4.96
CA GLN A 78 -1.92 -22.23 -4.04
C GLN A 78 -0.57 -22.08 -4.75
N LEU A 79 -0.39 -22.72 -5.91
CA LEU A 79 0.83 -22.57 -6.70
C LEU A 79 0.93 -21.17 -7.31
N SER A 80 -0.19 -20.61 -7.77
CA SER A 80 -0.29 -19.27 -8.34
C SER A 80 -0.01 -18.19 -7.29
N THR A 81 -0.58 -18.29 -6.09
CA THR A 81 -0.31 -17.35 -4.98
C THR A 81 1.12 -17.43 -4.49
N GLN A 82 1.77 -18.59 -4.58
CA GLN A 82 3.21 -18.68 -4.33
C GLN A 82 4.04 -18.03 -5.45
N LEU A 83 3.61 -18.07 -6.71
CA LEU A 83 4.40 -17.54 -7.83
C LEU A 83 4.23 -16.03 -8.05
N THR A 84 3.19 -15.40 -7.50
CA THR A 84 3.02 -13.95 -7.59
C THR A 84 3.97 -13.21 -6.64
N PRO A 85 4.88 -12.35 -7.14
CA PRO A 85 5.69 -11.48 -6.29
C PRO A 85 4.80 -10.58 -5.42
N LEU A 86 5.10 -10.48 -4.13
CA LEU A 86 4.41 -9.60 -3.19
C LEU A 86 5.36 -8.45 -2.86
N TRP A 87 5.23 -7.34 -3.58
CA TRP A 87 5.98 -6.13 -3.26
C TRP A 87 5.28 -5.33 -2.18
N GLN A 88 6.00 -5.06 -1.10
CA GLN A 88 5.61 -4.04 -0.12
C GLN A 88 5.97 -2.66 -0.68
N VAL A 89 5.11 -1.66 -0.47
CA VAL A 89 5.39 -0.26 -0.85
C VAL A 89 6.76 0.18 -0.29
N GLY A 90 7.54 0.91 -1.10
CA GLY A 90 8.91 1.30 -0.76
C GLY A 90 9.88 0.12 -0.56
N GLY A 91 9.57 -1.06 -1.09
CA GLY A 91 10.46 -2.22 -1.13
C GLY A 91 11.43 -2.19 -2.32
N ASP A 92 12.42 -3.07 -2.29
CA ASP A 92 13.32 -3.26 -3.43
C ASP A 92 12.64 -4.16 -4.48
N PHE A 93 12.54 -3.67 -5.72
CA PHE A 93 11.91 -4.43 -6.82
C PHE A 93 12.63 -5.75 -7.11
N THR A 94 13.93 -5.84 -6.82
CA THR A 94 14.75 -7.05 -6.98
C THR A 94 14.49 -8.09 -5.87
N ALA A 95 13.94 -7.66 -4.74
CA ALA A 95 13.67 -8.49 -3.57
C ALA A 95 12.16 -8.66 -3.32
N ALA A 96 11.44 -9.15 -4.32
CA ALA A 96 9.97 -9.22 -4.40
C ALA A 96 9.23 -10.08 -3.34
N ARG A 97 9.93 -10.51 -2.28
CA ARG A 97 9.41 -11.27 -1.13
C ARG A 97 10.00 -10.80 0.20
N LEU A 98 10.85 -9.79 0.19
CA LEU A 98 11.38 -9.20 1.40
C LEU A 98 10.35 -8.22 1.95
N GLU A 99 9.61 -8.68 2.96
CA GLU A 99 8.64 -7.87 3.68
C GLU A 99 9.24 -7.43 5.02
N PHE A 100 9.09 -6.15 5.35
CA PHE A 100 9.43 -5.64 6.66
C PHE A 100 8.18 -5.58 7.52
N PRO A 101 8.26 -5.98 8.82
CA PRO A 101 7.14 -5.78 9.73
C PRO A 101 6.81 -4.29 9.83
N THR A 102 5.54 -3.99 10.06
CA THR A 102 5.05 -2.62 10.19
C THR A 102 4.75 -2.27 11.65
N LYS A 103 4.79 -0.97 11.96
CA LYS A 103 4.43 -0.40 13.25
C LYS A 103 3.62 0.88 13.05
N ILE A 104 2.68 1.14 13.96
CA ILE A 104 1.94 2.40 13.98
C ILE A 104 2.78 3.44 14.70
N GLU A 105 3.09 4.53 14.02
CA GLU A 105 3.86 5.65 14.58
C GLU A 105 2.98 6.89 14.58
N LYS A 106 2.98 7.61 15.71
CA LYS A 106 2.56 9.01 15.74
C LYS A 106 3.82 9.85 15.59
N PHE A 107 3.82 10.82 14.69
CA PHE A 107 4.95 11.73 14.54
C PHE A 107 5.00 12.75 15.69
N ASP A 108 6.19 13.16 16.04
CA ASP A 108 6.45 14.13 17.11
C ASP A 108 7.66 14.99 16.70
N PRO A 109 7.60 16.31 16.91
CA PRO A 109 8.70 17.19 16.52
C PRO A 109 9.95 16.95 17.40
N ASP A 110 11.10 16.68 16.78
CA ASP A 110 12.39 16.53 17.48
C ASP A 110 13.40 17.58 16.99
N MET A 111 13.52 18.66 17.75
CA MET A 111 14.41 19.79 17.46
C MET A 111 15.90 19.46 17.56
N SER A 112 16.27 18.28 18.07
CA SER A 112 17.67 17.85 18.05
C SER A 112 18.17 17.46 16.65
N PHE A 113 17.25 17.15 15.71
CA PHE A 113 17.61 16.98 14.29
C PHE A 113 17.68 18.32 13.54
N VAL A 114 16.85 19.29 13.94
CA VAL A 114 16.70 20.59 13.26
C VAL A 114 16.66 21.74 14.27
N PRO A 115 17.81 22.14 14.84
CA PRO A 115 17.85 23.22 15.83
C PRO A 115 17.29 24.53 15.29
N MET A 116 16.56 25.29 16.11
CA MET A 116 16.00 26.60 15.71
C MET A 116 17.08 27.63 15.35
N ASN A 117 18.23 27.55 16.03
CA ASN A 117 19.37 28.37 15.69
C ASN A 117 20.13 27.73 14.53
N SER A 118 20.06 28.32 13.34
CA SER A 118 20.72 27.81 12.13
C SER A 118 22.23 27.58 12.28
N SER A 119 22.90 28.27 13.20
CA SER A 119 24.35 28.04 13.43
C SER A 119 24.61 26.72 14.14
N GLU A 120 23.68 26.24 14.97
CA GLU A 120 23.80 24.98 15.73
C GLU A 120 23.66 23.74 14.83
N PHE A 121 23.12 23.91 13.61
CA PHE A 121 23.03 22.82 12.64
C PHE A 121 24.42 22.27 12.25
N PHE A 122 25.45 23.11 12.30
CA PHE A 122 26.82 22.75 11.94
C PHE A 122 27.64 22.17 13.11
N THR A 123 27.00 21.86 14.25
CA THR A 123 27.67 21.25 15.40
C THR A 123 27.79 19.74 15.22
N ASP A 124 28.82 19.16 15.87
CA ASP A 124 29.00 17.71 15.91
C ASP A 124 27.81 17.00 16.56
N ASP A 125 27.11 17.64 17.51
CA ASP A 125 25.93 17.07 18.17
C ASP A 125 24.77 16.87 17.19
N THR A 126 24.47 17.87 16.35
CA THR A 126 23.43 17.75 15.31
C THR A 126 23.80 16.66 14.30
N LEU A 127 25.05 16.65 13.81
CA LEU A 127 25.52 15.62 12.89
C LEU A 127 25.46 14.21 13.53
N ALA A 128 25.86 14.08 14.79
CA ALA A 128 25.79 12.82 15.53
C ALA A 128 24.35 12.33 15.67
N LYS A 129 23.40 13.25 15.93
CA LYS A 129 21.98 12.93 15.99
C LYS A 129 21.46 12.38 14.66
N TRP A 130 21.77 13.02 13.53
CA TRP A 130 21.41 12.51 12.19
C TRP A 130 22.04 11.15 11.90
N ASN A 131 23.26 10.89 12.35
CA ASN A 131 23.89 9.58 12.20
C ASN A 131 23.19 8.47 13.01
N THR A 132 22.40 8.79 14.04
CA THR A 132 21.64 7.77 14.80
C THR A 132 20.54 7.09 13.99
N ILE A 133 20.03 7.75 12.94
CA ILE A 133 19.00 7.21 12.05
C ILE A 133 19.60 6.60 10.79
N MET A 134 20.92 6.60 10.63
CA MET A 134 21.59 5.97 9.50
C MET A 134 22.13 4.58 9.88
N PRO A 135 22.24 3.63 8.93
CA PRO A 135 22.86 2.34 9.21
C PRO A 135 24.35 2.51 9.49
N LYS A 136 24.89 1.71 10.41
CA LYS A 136 26.34 1.68 10.65
C LYS A 136 27.09 1.13 9.44
N GLY A 137 28.33 1.60 9.27
CA GLY A 137 29.19 1.17 8.17
C GLY A 137 28.93 1.90 6.85
N THR A 138 28.24 3.04 6.89
CA THR A 138 28.16 3.95 5.74
C THR A 138 29.56 4.37 5.27
N GLY A 139 29.68 4.67 3.98
CA GLY A 139 30.94 5.05 3.39
C GLY A 139 30.87 5.18 1.88
N PHE A 140 31.97 5.64 1.30
CA PHE A 140 32.09 5.89 -0.13
C PHE A 140 32.52 4.63 -0.88
N PRO A 141 32.07 4.48 -2.14
CA PRO A 141 32.62 3.44 -3.01
C PRO A 141 34.11 3.65 -3.26
N GLY A 142 34.84 2.55 -3.37
CA GLY A 142 36.23 2.60 -3.83
C GLY A 142 36.33 3.12 -5.29
N PRO A 143 37.50 3.62 -5.71
CA PRO A 143 37.70 4.18 -7.05
C PRO A 143 37.24 3.23 -8.16
N GLY A 144 36.46 3.74 -9.11
CA GLY A 144 35.98 2.98 -10.27
C GLY A 144 34.91 1.93 -9.98
N LYS A 145 34.36 1.87 -8.76
CA LYS A 145 33.24 0.99 -8.43
C LYS A 145 31.90 1.68 -8.71
N ILE A 146 31.03 1.00 -9.44
CA ILE A 146 29.61 1.35 -9.49
C ILE A 146 29.03 1.09 -8.09
N PHE A 147 28.24 2.03 -7.58
CA PHE A 147 27.50 1.85 -6.35
C PHE A 147 26.04 2.19 -6.58
N ALA A 148 25.18 1.52 -5.81
CA ALA A 148 23.76 1.83 -5.73
C ALA A 148 23.46 2.10 -4.26
N THR A 149 22.87 3.27 -3.99
CA THR A 149 22.42 3.63 -2.64
C THR A 149 20.96 3.19 -2.44
N THR A 150 20.57 3.02 -1.18
CA THR A 150 19.19 2.72 -0.83
C THR A 150 18.36 4.00 -0.89
N SER A 151 17.19 3.96 -1.53
CA SER A 151 16.35 5.17 -1.70
C SER A 151 15.98 5.82 -0.37
N MET A 152 15.61 5.05 0.66
CA MET A 152 15.30 5.59 1.99
C MET A 152 16.45 6.42 2.58
N THR A 153 17.69 5.92 2.54
CA THR A 153 18.85 6.66 3.07
C THR A 153 19.22 7.86 2.20
N HIS A 154 18.96 7.79 0.89
CA HIS A 154 19.11 8.94 -0.01
C HIS A 154 18.07 10.04 0.29
N GLN A 155 16.83 9.66 0.62
CA GLN A 155 15.81 10.62 1.06
C GLN A 155 16.24 11.31 2.37
N LEU A 156 16.81 10.58 3.34
CA LEU A 156 17.35 11.19 4.56
C LEU A 156 18.50 12.16 4.27
N HIS A 157 19.45 11.78 3.41
CA HIS A 157 20.51 12.68 2.95
C HIS A 157 19.92 13.96 2.32
N CYS A 158 18.93 13.83 1.45
CA CYS A 158 18.27 14.98 0.83
C CYS A 158 17.68 15.94 1.87
N VAL A 159 16.98 15.42 2.89
CA VAL A 159 16.42 16.25 3.96
C VAL A 159 17.52 16.92 4.78
N TYR A 160 18.58 16.18 5.14
CA TYR A 160 19.74 16.73 5.84
C TYR A 160 20.40 17.86 5.03
N MET A 161 20.63 17.66 3.74
CA MET A 161 21.25 18.66 2.86
C MET A 161 20.37 19.88 2.66
N MET A 162 19.06 19.71 2.52
CA MET A 162 18.12 20.84 2.48
C MET A 162 18.23 21.70 3.73
N ALA A 163 18.23 21.09 4.92
CA ALA A 163 18.38 21.79 6.20
C ALA A 163 19.77 22.44 6.35
N ARG A 164 20.84 21.75 5.92
CA ARG A 164 22.22 22.27 5.90
C ARG A 164 22.36 23.50 5.02
N ILE A 165 21.83 23.44 3.81
CA ILE A 165 21.88 24.54 2.83
C ILE A 165 21.10 25.74 3.35
N PHE A 166 19.87 25.53 3.84
CA PHE A 166 19.07 26.59 4.45
C PHE A 166 19.82 27.25 5.61
N SER A 167 20.34 26.44 6.54
CA SER A 167 21.08 26.93 7.70
C SER A 167 22.33 27.72 7.32
N GLY A 168 23.07 27.27 6.31
CA GLY A 168 24.26 27.96 5.80
C GLY A 168 23.93 29.31 5.17
N VAL A 169 22.85 29.39 4.38
CA VAL A 169 22.39 30.65 3.79
C VAL A 169 21.94 31.64 4.85
N VAL A 170 21.11 31.21 5.80
CA VAL A 170 20.54 32.09 6.85
C VAL A 170 21.62 32.58 7.82
N SER A 171 22.58 31.73 8.18
CA SER A 171 23.70 32.11 9.07
C SER A 171 24.86 32.80 8.35
N ASN A 172 24.76 33.04 7.04
CA ASN A 172 25.83 33.55 6.18
C ASN A 172 27.13 32.69 6.26
N ASN A 173 26.99 31.38 6.48
CA ASN A 173 28.05 30.39 6.51
C ASN A 173 28.12 29.63 5.18
N ILE A 174 28.31 30.36 4.09
CA ILE A 174 28.29 29.81 2.72
C ILE A 174 29.46 28.85 2.47
N GLN A 175 30.54 28.95 3.24
CA GLN A 175 31.71 28.07 3.09
C GLN A 175 31.45 26.65 3.63
N ALA A 176 30.40 26.46 4.44
CA ALA A 176 30.06 25.16 5.04
C ALA A 176 29.04 24.35 4.22
N ILE A 177 28.61 24.87 3.07
CA ILE A 177 27.63 24.24 2.17
C ILE A 177 28.27 23.94 0.79
N PRO A 178 27.72 23.00 -0.01
CA PRO A 178 28.26 22.67 -1.32
C PRO A 178 28.32 23.88 -2.28
N GLU A 179 29.29 23.92 -3.19
CA GLU A 179 29.41 25.00 -4.19
C GLU A 179 28.18 25.08 -5.11
N ASP A 180 27.57 23.94 -5.40
CA ASP A 180 26.38 23.80 -6.25
C ASP A 180 25.07 23.76 -5.44
N TYR A 181 25.07 24.33 -4.23
CA TYR A 181 23.95 24.24 -3.27
C TYR A 181 22.57 24.53 -3.88
N HIS A 182 22.47 25.45 -4.85
CA HIS A 182 21.19 25.75 -5.50
C HIS A 182 20.66 24.56 -6.31
N PHE A 183 21.51 23.94 -7.12
CA PHE A 183 21.13 22.76 -7.90
C PHE A 183 20.83 21.59 -6.97
N HIS A 184 21.72 21.34 -5.99
CA HIS A 184 21.57 20.26 -5.03
C HIS A 184 20.25 20.40 -4.25
N PHE A 185 19.92 21.59 -3.74
CA PHE A 185 18.66 21.84 -3.03
C PHE A 185 17.43 21.53 -3.89
N MET A 186 17.40 21.98 -5.14
CA MET A 186 16.27 21.73 -6.04
C MET A 186 16.15 20.25 -6.44
N HIS A 187 17.29 19.55 -6.58
CA HIS A 187 17.30 18.11 -6.79
C HIS A 187 16.69 17.36 -5.60
N CYS A 188 17.11 17.71 -4.37
CA CYS A 188 16.56 17.13 -3.15
C CYS A 188 15.05 17.37 -3.03
N VAL A 189 14.57 18.59 -3.32
CA VAL A 189 13.15 18.93 -3.31
C VAL A 189 12.36 18.01 -4.25
N ASP A 190 12.82 17.83 -5.49
CA ASP A 190 12.11 16.95 -6.44
C ASP A 190 12.21 15.47 -6.05
N TYR A 191 13.35 15.02 -5.53
CA TYR A 191 13.54 13.65 -5.08
C TYR A 191 12.61 13.28 -3.92
N ILE A 192 12.50 14.16 -2.91
CA ILE A 192 11.58 13.97 -1.78
C ILE A 192 10.13 14.01 -2.22
N ARG A 193 9.76 14.93 -3.12
CA ARG A 193 8.42 14.95 -3.72
C ARG A 193 8.06 13.61 -4.36
N GLN A 194 8.98 13.02 -5.11
CA GLN A 194 8.77 11.69 -5.73
C GLN A 194 8.69 10.58 -4.68
N GLY A 195 9.51 10.63 -3.62
CA GLY A 195 9.46 9.71 -2.49
C GLY A 195 8.09 9.72 -1.79
N ILE A 196 7.56 10.91 -1.50
CA ILE A 196 6.23 11.10 -0.89
C ILE A 196 5.13 10.55 -1.80
N MET A 197 5.18 10.82 -3.10
CA MET A 197 4.21 10.27 -4.05
C MET A 197 4.31 8.74 -4.18
N CYS A 198 5.50 8.18 -3.98
CA CYS A 198 5.73 6.74 -4.03
C CYS A 198 5.19 6.03 -2.78
N SER A 199 5.36 6.61 -1.59
CA SER A 199 4.80 6.05 -0.35
C SER A 199 3.29 6.30 -0.23
N ALA A 200 2.82 7.45 -0.73
CA ALA A 200 1.43 7.89 -0.71
C ALA A 200 0.76 7.61 0.65
N ASP A 201 1.34 8.15 1.73
CA ASP A 201 0.81 7.97 3.08
C ASP A 201 -0.64 8.47 3.17
N LEU A 202 -1.52 7.62 3.70
CA LEU A 202 -2.97 7.85 3.80
C LEU A 202 -3.41 8.13 5.25
N ALA A 203 -2.47 8.36 6.17
CA ALA A 203 -2.79 8.78 7.52
C ALA A 203 -3.68 10.03 7.52
N VAL A 204 -4.67 10.04 8.41
CA VAL A 204 -5.54 11.21 8.61
C VAL A 204 -4.96 12.04 9.74
N GLU A 205 -4.61 13.28 9.43
CA GLU A 205 -4.15 14.30 10.38
C GLU A 205 -5.33 15.22 10.70
N VAL A 206 -5.84 15.12 11.93
CA VAL A 206 -6.98 15.94 12.40
C VAL A 206 -6.41 17.19 13.07
N HIS A 207 -7.00 18.34 12.74
CA HIS A 207 -6.66 19.61 13.37
C HIS A 207 -7.83 20.05 14.25
N GLU A 208 -7.63 20.12 15.56
CA GLU A 208 -8.60 20.61 16.53
C GLU A 208 -8.33 22.09 16.87
N PRO A 209 -9.37 22.91 17.13
CA PRO A 209 -9.18 24.31 17.53
C PRO A 209 -8.32 24.49 18.79
N GLU A 210 -8.32 23.49 19.67
CA GLU A 210 -7.57 23.43 20.92
C GLU A 210 -6.19 22.78 20.81
N ASP A 211 -5.75 22.39 19.60
CA ASP A 211 -4.41 21.83 19.39
C ASP A 211 -3.33 22.76 19.97
N SER A 212 -2.30 22.15 20.56
CA SER A 212 -1.13 22.89 21.03
C SER A 212 -0.52 23.68 19.89
N ASP A 213 -0.05 24.88 20.22
CA ASP A 213 0.68 25.75 19.30
C ASP A 213 2.10 25.17 19.12
N ASP A 214 2.18 24.03 18.44
CA ASP A 214 3.42 23.33 18.10
C ASP A 214 4.05 24.01 16.88
N PHE A 215 4.38 25.30 17.03
CA PHE A 215 4.98 26.22 16.03
C PHE A 215 4.01 27.01 15.10
N GLY A 216 2.72 27.04 15.41
CA GLY A 216 1.72 27.95 14.83
C GLY A 216 0.28 27.59 15.24
N PRO A 217 -0.66 28.56 15.31
CA PRO A 217 -2.05 28.23 15.63
C PRO A 217 -2.64 27.28 14.59
N GLN A 218 -3.27 26.18 15.05
CA GLN A 218 -3.83 25.10 14.23
C GLN A 218 -2.82 24.24 13.43
N ASP A 219 -1.53 24.20 13.78
CA ASP A 219 -0.49 23.42 13.07
C ASP A 219 -0.53 21.90 13.36
N GLY A 220 -1.72 21.31 13.58
CA GLY A 220 -1.99 19.91 13.92
C GLY A 220 -1.45 18.80 12.99
N GLY A 221 -0.42 19.06 12.17
CA GLY A 221 0.28 18.13 11.28
C GLY A 221 1.11 17.04 11.97
N TRP A 222 0.99 16.87 13.29
CA TRP A 222 1.62 15.79 14.07
C TRP A 222 0.59 14.82 14.71
N SER A 223 -0.71 15.04 14.49
CA SER A 223 -1.78 14.24 15.13
C SER A 223 -2.04 12.89 14.44
N GLY A 224 -1.53 12.72 13.22
CA GLY A 224 -1.68 11.53 12.39
C GLY A 224 -1.05 10.28 12.99
N HIS A 225 -1.67 9.13 12.70
CA HIS A 225 -1.11 7.82 13.01
C HIS A 225 -0.77 7.10 11.71
N HIS A 226 0.52 6.84 11.51
CA HIS A 226 1.11 6.39 10.25
C HIS A 226 1.44 4.91 10.33
N VAL A 227 1.24 4.17 9.24
CA VAL A 227 1.65 2.77 9.14
C VAL A 227 3.05 2.72 8.53
N CYS A 228 4.06 2.65 9.38
CA CYS A 228 5.47 2.68 8.94
C CYS A 228 6.06 1.27 8.90
N LYS A 229 7.11 1.06 8.09
CA LYS A 229 8.00 -0.08 8.30
C LYS A 229 8.68 0.07 9.66
N ASP A 230 8.91 -1.04 10.37
CA ASP A 230 9.71 -1.03 11.58
C ASP A 230 11.14 -0.63 11.22
N TYR A 231 11.45 0.64 11.50
CA TYR A 231 12.71 1.27 11.17
C TYR A 231 13.91 0.49 11.71
N SER A 232 13.79 -0.11 12.90
CA SER A 232 14.87 -0.91 13.50
C SER A 232 15.21 -2.14 12.64
N LYS A 233 14.20 -2.76 12.02
CA LYS A 233 14.38 -3.91 11.13
C LYS A 233 14.95 -3.50 9.78
N VAL A 234 14.55 -2.34 9.27
CA VAL A 234 15.12 -1.76 8.05
C VAL A 234 16.60 -1.46 8.25
N ILE A 235 16.97 -0.75 9.33
CA ILE A 235 18.37 -0.45 9.67
C ILE A 235 19.18 -1.73 9.82
N SER A 236 18.69 -2.70 10.61
CA SER A 236 19.38 -3.97 10.80
C SER A 236 19.59 -4.73 9.49
N TYR A 237 18.67 -4.62 8.54
CA TYR A 237 18.83 -5.22 7.21
C TYR A 237 19.91 -4.51 6.39
N LEU A 238 19.88 -3.18 6.34
CA LEU A 238 20.86 -2.40 5.60
C LEU A 238 22.28 -2.58 6.14
N GLU A 239 22.44 -2.65 7.46
CA GLU A 239 23.74 -2.94 8.08
C GLU A 239 24.29 -4.31 7.67
N ARG A 240 23.44 -5.34 7.57
CA ARG A 240 23.84 -6.66 7.04
C ARG A 240 24.24 -6.58 5.58
N GLU A 241 23.46 -5.89 4.75
CA GLU A 241 23.76 -5.74 3.32
C GLU A 241 25.06 -4.97 3.07
N ILE A 242 25.39 -3.99 3.92
CA ILE A 242 26.70 -3.32 3.93
C ILE A 242 27.80 -4.30 4.31
N GLN A 243 27.62 -5.05 5.40
CA GLN A 243 28.61 -6.00 5.91
C GLN A 243 28.92 -7.10 4.89
N ASP A 244 27.91 -7.57 4.17
CA ASP A 244 28.02 -8.58 3.11
C ASP A 244 28.61 -8.00 1.79
N GLY A 245 28.79 -6.67 1.72
CA GLY A 245 29.30 -5.97 0.53
C GLY A 245 28.29 -5.89 -0.62
N THR A 246 27.03 -6.24 -0.38
CA THR A 246 25.93 -6.17 -1.35
C THR A 246 25.52 -4.74 -1.63
N ARG A 247 25.59 -3.86 -0.61
CA ARG A 247 25.18 -2.46 -0.71
C ARG A 247 26.25 -1.52 -0.17
N ILE A 248 26.30 -0.33 -0.77
CA ILE A 248 27.09 0.79 -0.29
C ILE A 248 26.10 1.92 -0.01
N ILE A 249 26.12 2.41 1.22
CA ILE A 249 25.26 3.51 1.66
C ILE A 249 26.18 4.66 2.01
N LEU A 250 25.95 5.82 1.39
CA LEU A 250 26.75 7.01 1.64
C LEU A 250 26.50 7.54 3.06
N PRO A 251 27.47 8.27 3.64
CA PRO A 251 27.24 9.06 4.86
C PRO A 251 26.03 9.99 4.72
N ILE A 252 25.55 10.55 5.83
CA ILE A 252 24.42 11.50 5.77
C ILE A 252 24.81 12.84 5.15
N ASP A 253 26.09 13.23 5.28
CA ASP A 253 26.64 14.55 5.00
C ASP A 253 27.66 14.56 3.84
N ASP A 254 27.58 13.57 2.96
CA ASP A 254 28.46 13.41 1.79
C ASP A 254 28.47 14.58 0.79
#